data_AF-A0A8T4WRS9-F1
#
_entry.id   AF-A0A8T4WRS9-F1
#
_cell.length_a   1.000
_cell.length_b   1.000
_cell.length_c   1.000
_cell.angle_alpha   90.00
_cell.angle_beta   90.00
_cell.angle_gamma   90.00
#
_symmetry.space_group_name_H-M   'P 1'
#
loop_
_entity.id
_entity.type
_entity.pdbx_description
1 polymer ?
#
loop_
_entity_poly.entity_id
_entity_poly.type
_entity_poly.pdbx_seq_one_letter_code
_entity_poly.pdbx_strand_id
1 'polypeptide(L)'
;MQEKYKQQMKAYRKKKMKTDNTPYLPPDGAEEVFVMNSLNPEEKLKAKVLKTKEKQHRLIITSLACPVCGEGMTWDNKWEAFVCSKHGKKAIYEIVDTD
;
A
#
# COMPACT_ATOMS: atom_id res chain seq x y z
N MET A 1 -18.71 15.63 12.63
CA MET A 1 -18.15 14.74 11.58
C MET A 1 -16.62 14.58 11.63
N GLN A 2 -15.84 15.61 11.97
CA GLN A 2 -14.35 15.51 12.02
C GLN A 2 -13.78 14.69 13.18
N GLU A 3 -14.48 14.56 14.31
CA GLU A 3 -13.98 13.79 15.47
C GLU A 3 -13.98 12.28 15.24
N LYS A 4 -15.00 11.74 14.56
CA LYS A 4 -15.01 10.34 14.14
C LYS A 4 -13.85 10.03 13.19
N TYR A 5 -13.56 10.93 12.25
CA TYR A 5 -12.40 10.80 11.35
C TYR A 5 -11.07 10.84 12.13
N LYS A 6 -10.91 11.76 13.09
CA LYS A 6 -9.70 11.80 13.94
C LYS A 6 -9.54 10.53 14.79
N GLN A 7 -10.63 9.99 15.33
CA GLN A 7 -10.60 8.74 16.11
C GLN A 7 -10.29 7.53 15.23
N GLN A 8 -10.87 7.44 14.03
CA GLN A 8 -10.55 6.40 13.04
C GLN A 8 -9.07 6.48 12.62
N MET A 9 -8.57 7.68 12.34
CA MET A 9 -7.15 7.87 11.98
C MET A 9 -6.21 7.57 13.15
N LYS A 10 -6.63 7.83 14.40
CA LYS A 10 -5.86 7.47 15.61
C LYS A 10 -5.83 5.95 15.81
N ALA A 11 -6.95 5.26 15.60
CA ALA A 11 -7.02 3.80 15.65
C ALA A 11 -6.18 3.14 14.54
N TYR A 12 -6.25 3.67 13.31
CA TYR A 12 -5.43 3.24 12.18
C TYR A 12 -3.92 3.40 12.47
N ARG A 13 -3.49 4.57 12.97
CA ARG A 13 -2.09 4.78 13.39
C ARG A 13 -1.64 3.83 14.50
N LYS A 14 -2.51 3.55 15.47
CA LYS A 14 -2.21 2.65 16.60
C LYS A 14 -2.12 1.19 16.17
N LYS A 15 -2.87 0.79 15.13
CA LYS A 15 -2.78 -0.54 14.49
C LYS A 15 -1.49 -0.66 13.67
N LYS A 16 -1.13 0.38 12.90
CA LYS A 16 0.12 0.46 12.11
C LYS A 16 1.40 0.36 12.96
N MET A 17 1.43 0.98 14.14
CA MET A 17 2.59 0.88 15.06
C MET A 17 2.90 -0.54 15.55
N LYS A 18 2.02 -1.52 15.35
CA LYS A 18 2.24 -2.92 15.75
C LYS A 18 2.73 -3.81 14.60
N THR A 19 2.66 -3.37 13.35
CA THR A 19 2.92 -4.20 12.18
C THR A 19 3.83 -3.45 11.24
N ASP A 20 5.05 -3.96 11.05
CA ASP A 20 5.95 -3.47 10.01
C ASP A 20 5.30 -3.74 8.65
N ASN A 21 4.84 -2.67 7.98
CA ASN A 21 4.21 -2.76 6.66
C ASN A 21 5.23 -2.57 5.54
N THR A 22 6.53 -2.75 5.81
CA THR A 22 7.55 -2.69 4.76
C THR A 22 7.13 -3.61 3.61
N PRO A 23 7.09 -3.09 2.37
CA PRO A 23 6.51 -3.80 1.24
C PRO A 23 7.56 -4.77 0.70
N TYR A 24 7.88 -5.79 1.49
CA TYR A 24 8.79 -6.84 1.07
C TYR A 24 8.18 -7.58 -0.10
N LEU A 25 8.96 -7.77 -1.15
CA LEU A 25 8.58 -8.70 -2.20
C LEU A 25 8.58 -10.10 -1.57
N PRO A 26 7.50 -10.88 -1.71
CA PRO A 26 7.50 -12.26 -1.24
C PRO A 26 8.65 -13.04 -1.90
N PRO A 27 9.23 -14.03 -1.20
CA PRO A 27 10.42 -14.76 -1.65
C PRO A 27 10.22 -15.50 -2.98
N ASP A 28 8.96 -15.74 -3.39
CA ASP A 28 8.59 -16.36 -4.66
C ASP A 28 8.73 -15.41 -5.86
N GLY A 29 9.05 -14.13 -5.64
CA GLY A 29 9.19 -13.16 -6.72
C GLY A 29 7.85 -12.75 -7.35
N ALA A 30 6.75 -12.82 -6.58
CA ALA A 30 5.41 -12.55 -7.09
C ALA A 30 5.35 -11.19 -7.82
N GLU A 31 5.07 -11.26 -9.13
CA GLU A 31 4.92 -10.07 -9.99
C GLU A 31 3.65 -9.29 -9.67
N GLU A 32 2.76 -9.83 -8.84
CA GLU A 32 1.49 -9.25 -8.45
C GLU A 32 1.31 -9.34 -6.94
N VAL A 33 0.82 -8.28 -6.32
CA VAL A 33 0.49 -8.22 -4.90
C VAL A 33 -0.96 -7.78 -4.72
N PHE A 34 -1.60 -8.25 -3.65
CA PHE A 34 -2.89 -7.74 -3.27
C PHE A 34 -2.72 -6.44 -2.51
N VAL A 35 -3.46 -5.43 -2.93
CA VAL A 35 -3.52 -4.13 -2.28
C VAL A 35 -4.96 -3.81 -1.89
N MET A 36 -5.12 -3.13 -0.77
CA MET A 36 -6.41 -2.63 -0.32
C MET A 36 -6.35 -1.12 -0.19
N ASN A 37 -7.42 -0.44 -0.58
CA ASN A 37 -7.50 1.01 -0.43
C ASN A 37 -7.77 1.36 1.04
N SER A 38 -6.85 2.06 1.70
CA SER A 38 -6.97 2.45 3.10
C SER A 38 -8.14 3.37 3.38
N LEU A 39 -8.55 4.17 2.39
CA LEU A 39 -9.65 5.12 2.53
C LEU A 39 -11.01 4.44 2.34
N ASN A 40 -11.08 3.41 1.49
CA ASN A 40 -12.26 2.61 1.22
C ASN A 40 -11.87 1.13 1.11
N PRO A 41 -11.86 0.39 2.24
CA PRO A 41 -11.49 -1.02 2.27
C PRO A 41 -12.68 -1.91 1.82
N GLU A 42 -13.20 -1.65 0.62
CA GLU A 42 -14.35 -2.38 0.08
C GLU A 42 -13.92 -3.71 -0.57
N GLU A 43 -12.76 -3.76 -1.24
CA GLU A 43 -12.23 -5.00 -1.81
C GLU A 43 -10.69 -5.06 -1.80
N LYS A 44 -10.15 -6.28 -1.87
CA LYS A 44 -8.74 -6.55 -2.17
C LYS A 44 -8.55 -6.47 -3.69
N LEU A 45 -7.71 -5.56 -4.15
CA LEU A 45 -7.39 -5.37 -5.57
C LEU A 45 -6.03 -5.99 -5.87
N LYS A 46 -5.85 -6.59 -7.05
CA LYS A 46 -4.54 -7.05 -7.51
C LYS A 46 -3.78 -5.89 -8.17
N ALA A 47 -2.54 -5.66 -7.75
CA ALA A 47 -1.65 -4.66 -8.32
C ALA A 47 -0.36 -5.31 -8.80
N LYS A 48 0.06 -4.96 -10.02
CA LYS A 48 1.31 -5.46 -10.59
C LYS A 48 2.51 -4.74 -10.02
N VAL A 49 3.58 -5.46 -9.69
CA VAL A 49 4.85 -4.88 -9.26
C VAL A 49 5.57 -4.29 -10.47
N LEU A 50 5.85 -2.99 -10.43
CA LEU A 50 6.56 -2.29 -11.50
C LEU A 50 8.04 -2.13 -11.21
N LYS A 51 8.38 -1.79 -9.96
CA LYS A 51 9.78 -1.61 -9.55
C LYS A 51 10.02 -2.18 -8.17
N THR A 52 11.10 -2.94 -8.06
CA THR A 52 11.66 -3.43 -6.81
C THR A 52 13.03 -2.80 -6.60
N LYS A 53 13.47 -2.76 -5.35
CA LYS A 53 14.80 -2.31 -4.95
C LYS A 53 15.31 -3.23 -3.87
N GLU A 54 16.59 -3.58 -3.90
CA GLU A 54 17.21 -4.29 -2.78
C GLU A 54 17.49 -3.32 -1.62
N LYS A 55 17.07 -3.69 -0.42
CA LYS A 55 17.35 -2.99 0.83
C LYS A 55 17.68 -4.04 1.90
N GLN A 56 18.91 -3.98 2.44
CA GLN A 56 19.37 -4.87 3.52
C GLN A 56 19.18 -6.37 3.19
N HIS A 57 19.69 -6.81 2.02
CA HIS A 57 19.58 -8.19 1.53
C HIS A 57 18.15 -8.70 1.28
N ARG A 58 17.15 -7.81 1.26
CA ARG A 58 15.76 -8.13 0.90
C ARG A 58 15.27 -7.25 -0.24
N LEU A 59 14.49 -7.81 -1.15
CA LEU A 59 13.81 -7.03 -2.20
C LEU A 59 12.59 -6.35 -1.59
N ILE A 60 12.53 -5.03 -1.74
CA ILE A 60 11.37 -4.21 -1.38
C ILE A 60 10.72 -3.65 -2.64
N ILE A 61 9.40 -3.55 -2.62
CA ILE A 61 8.63 -2.97 -3.71
C ILE A 61 8.66 -1.45 -3.55
N THR A 62 9.12 -0.74 -4.58
CA THR A 62 9.17 0.72 -4.59
C THR A 62 8.09 1.33 -5.46
N SER A 63 7.60 0.58 -6.44
CA SER A 63 6.51 1.01 -7.32
C SER A 63 5.58 -0.14 -7.70
N LEU A 64 4.28 0.14 -7.63
CA LEU A 64 3.18 -0.75 -8.03
C LEU A 64 2.36 -0.09 -9.13
N ALA A 65 1.75 -0.88 -10.00
CA ALA A 65 0.75 -0.41 -10.94
C ALA A 65 -0.57 -0.15 -10.21
N CYS A 66 -1.19 0.99 -10.50
CA CYS A 66 -2.50 1.30 -9.97
C CYS A 66 -3.53 0.31 -10.49
N PRO A 67 -4.31 -0.38 -9.63
CA PRO A 67 -5.36 -1.29 -10.09
C PRO A 67 -6.49 -0.58 -10.83
N VAL A 68 -6.63 0.75 -10.64
CA VAL A 68 -7.71 1.55 -11.24
C VAL A 68 -7.29 2.21 -12.56
N CYS A 69 -6.08 2.78 -12.63
CA CYS A 69 -5.63 3.54 -13.82
C CYS A 69 -4.38 2.98 -14.50
N GLY A 70 -3.78 1.91 -13.98
CA GLY A 70 -2.55 1.30 -14.52
C GLY A 70 -1.28 2.11 -14.30
N GLU A 71 -1.35 3.35 -13.83
CA GLU A 71 -0.20 4.21 -13.59
C GLU A 71 0.68 3.70 -12.44
N GLY A 72 2.00 3.91 -12.53
CA GLY A 72 2.92 3.63 -11.44
C GLY A 72 2.65 4.49 -10.19
N MET A 73 2.31 3.82 -9.11
CA MET A 73 2.28 4.34 -7.76
C MET A 73 3.66 4.29 -7.14
N THR A 74 3.92 5.23 -6.23
CA THR A 74 5.15 5.26 -5.44
C THR A 74 4.87 4.92 -3.99
N TRP A 75 5.78 4.17 -3.39
CA TRP A 75 5.79 3.93 -1.96
C TRP A 75 6.03 5.23 -1.18
N ASP A 76 5.15 5.54 -0.22
CA ASP A 76 5.27 6.67 0.69
C ASP A 76 5.56 6.17 2.11
N ASN A 77 6.78 6.45 2.61
CA ASN A 77 7.22 6.01 3.94
C ASN A 77 6.41 6.61 5.10
N LYS A 78 5.72 7.74 4.89
CA LYS A 78 4.90 8.37 5.94
C LYS A 78 3.56 7.67 6.12
N TRP A 79 3.03 7.11 5.03
CA TRP A 79 1.78 6.35 5.03
C TRP A 79 2.02 4.84 5.16
N GLU A 80 3.27 4.41 4.90
CA GLU A 80 3.65 3.01 4.74
C GLU A 80 2.69 2.33 3.75
N ALA A 81 2.49 2.99 2.61
CA ALA A 81 1.51 2.62 1.61
C ALA A 81 1.90 3.19 0.24
N PHE A 82 1.35 2.61 -0.82
CA PHE A 82 1.48 3.10 -2.18
C PHE A 82 0.45 4.20 -2.44
N VAL A 83 0.91 5.33 -2.94
CA VAL A 83 0.04 6.48 -3.22
C VAL A 83 -0.07 6.69 -4.72
N CYS A 84 -1.30 6.75 -5.21
CA CYS A 84 -1.57 7.22 -6.57
C CYS A 84 -1.97 8.69 -6.54
N SER A 85 -1.22 9.51 -7.28
CA SER A 85 -1.48 10.95 -7.44
C SER A 85 -2.16 11.29 -8.77
N LYS A 86 -2.26 10.35 -9.72
CA LYS A 86 -2.87 10.59 -11.05
C LYS A 86 -4.37 10.34 -11.10
N HIS A 87 -4.90 9.45 -10.27
CA HIS A 87 -6.34 9.31 -10.11
C HIS A 87 -6.86 10.54 -9.34
N GLY A 88 -7.96 11.15 -9.81
CA GLY A 88 -8.44 12.47 -9.38
C GLY A 88 -8.53 12.72 -7.87
N LYS A 89 -8.61 11.69 -7.02
CA LYS A 89 -8.43 11.81 -5.57
C LYS A 89 -7.23 10.98 -5.11
N LYS A 90 -6.43 11.53 -4.19
CA LYS A 90 -5.31 10.83 -3.57
C LYS A 90 -5.78 9.48 -2.98
N ALA A 91 -5.39 8.39 -3.63
CA ALA A 91 -5.72 7.04 -3.19
C ALA A 91 -4.50 6.40 -2.54
N ILE A 92 -4.72 5.75 -1.41
CA ILE A 92 -3.69 5.15 -0.58
C ILE A 92 -3.96 3.66 -0.56
N TYR A 93 -3.00 2.88 -1.02
CA TYR A 93 -3.09 1.44 -1.18
C TYR A 93 -2.07 0.76 -0.30
N GLU A 94 -2.53 -0.08 0.59
CA GLU A 94 -1.69 -0.90 1.45
C GLU A 94 -1.57 -2.29 0.86
N ILE A 95 -0.36 -2.86 0.90
CA ILE A 95 -0.21 -4.28 0.60
C ILE A 95 -0.89 -5.04 1.73
N VAL A 96 -1.78 -5.95 1.36
CA VAL A 96 -2.45 -6.87 2.27
C VAL A 96 -2.00 -8.27 1.93
N ASP A 97 -1.75 -9.07 2.97
CA ASP A 97 -1.41 -10.47 2.75
C ASP A 97 -2.62 -11.21 2.15
N THR A 98 -2.29 -12.27 1.44
CA THR A 98 -3.28 -13.05 0.71
C THR A 98 -4.15 -13.86 1.67
N ASP A 99 -3.64 -14.16 2.87
CA ASP A 99 -4.31 -14.92 3.93
C ASP A 99 -3.88 -14.46 5.34
#